data_AF-A0A381ZFY6-F1
#
_entry.id   AF-A0A381ZFY6-F1
#
_cell.length_a   1.000
_cell.length_b   1.000
_cell.length_c   1.000
_cell.angle_alpha   90.00
_cell.angle_beta   90.00
_cell.angle_gamma   90.00
#
_symmetry.space_group_name_H-M   'P 1'
#
loop_
_entity.id
_entity.type
_entity.pdbx_description
1 polymer ?
#
loop_
_entity_poly.entity_id
_entity_poly.type
_entity_poly.pdbx_seq_one_letter_code
_entity_poly.pdbx_strand_id
1 'polypeptide(L)' 'MNIQQQILRLLGDGKLHSGQWLAERVGISRTAVWKHIAQLRVLGLEFKAVPGSGYVWSTPI' A
#
# COMPACT_ATOMS: atom_id res chain seq x y z
N MET A 1 -9.65 -6.29 -11.61
CA MET A 1 -9.26 -5.98 -10.22
C MET A 1 -8.62 -4.59 -10.22
N ASN A 2 -9.02 -3.67 -9.34
CA ASN A 2 -8.42 -2.33 -9.25
C ASN A 2 -7.08 -2.41 -8.48
N ILE A 3 -6.09 -1.60 -8.85
CA ILE A 3 -4.78 -1.50 -8.18
C ILE A 3 -4.93 -1.26 -6.66
N GLN A 4 -5.86 -0.41 -6.24
CA GLN A 4 -6.13 -0.15 -4.82
C GLN A 4 -6.54 -1.41 -4.06
N GLN A 5 -7.40 -2.25 -4.66
CA GLN A 5 -7.82 -3.52 -4.07
C GLN A 5 -6.66 -4.51 -3.97
N GLN A 6 -5.74 -4.50 -4.95
CA GLN A 6 -4.55 -5.32 -4.90
C GLN A 6 -3.59 -4.87 -3.79
N ILE A 7 -3.35 -3.57 -3.65
CA ILE A 7 -2.54 -3.01 -2.56
C ILE A 7 -3.12 -3.39 -1.19
N LEU A 8 -4.45 -3.25 -1.02
CA LEU A 8 -5.12 -3.64 0.22
C LEU A 8 -4.95 -5.13 0.53
N ARG A 9 -5.09 -6.02 -0.46
CA ARG A 9 -4.85 -7.46 -0.27
C ARG A 9 -3.41 -7.78 0.12
N LEU A 10 -2.45 -7.07 -0.48
CA LEU A 10 -1.03 -7.27 -0.18
C LEU A 10 -0.64 -6.78 1.21
N LEU A 11 -1.24 -5.68 1.68
CA LEU A 11 -1.05 -5.14 3.03
C LEU A 11 -2.02 -5.73 4.07
N GLY A 12 -2.94 -6.59 3.65
CA GLY A 12 -3.97 -7.19 4.49
C GLY A 12 -3.42 -8.11 5.58
N ASP A 13 -2.14 -8.50 5.50
CA ASP A 13 -1.47 -9.25 6.55
C ASP A 13 -0.99 -8.39 7.73
N GLY A 14 -1.15 -7.06 7.66
CA GLY A 14 -0.72 -6.11 8.68
C GLY A 14 0.81 -6.01 8.83
N LYS A 15 1.58 -6.53 7.87
CA LYS A 15 3.04 -6.50 7.90
C LYS A 15 3.60 -5.34 7.11
N LEU A 16 4.90 -5.08 7.33
CA LEU A 16 5.63 -4.04 6.60
C LEU A 16 6.03 -4.56 5.21
N HIS A 17 5.52 -3.90 4.18
CA HIS A 17 5.86 -4.18 2.79
C HIS A 17 6.47 -2.97 2.12
N SER A 18 7.58 -3.16 1.40
CA SER A 18 8.26 -2.04 0.75
C SER A 18 7.44 -1.50 -0.43
N GLY A 19 7.56 -0.18 -0.68
CA GLY A 19 6.91 0.45 -1.83
C GLY A 19 7.38 -0.13 -3.17
N GLN A 20 8.62 -0.64 -3.22
CA GLN A 20 9.14 -1.36 -4.39
C GLN A 20 8.48 -2.74 -4.55
N TRP A 21 8.38 -3.52 -3.48
CA TRP A 21 7.75 -4.83 -3.53
C TRP A 21 6.27 -4.73 -3.93
N LEU A 22 5.54 -3.74 -3.39
CA LEU A 22 4.16 -3.45 -3.79
C LEU A 22 4.07 -3.10 -5.27
N ALA A 23 4.97 -2.23 -5.75
CA ALA A 23 5.04 -1.78 -7.14
C ALA A 23 5.26 -2.96 -8.11
N GLU A 24 6.21 -3.84 -7.82
CA GLU A 24 6.50 -5.05 -8.60
C GLU A 24 5.31 -6.01 -8.64
N ARG A 25 4.62 -6.20 -7.50
CA ARG A 25 3.47 -7.11 -7.40
C ARG A 25 2.23 -6.63 -8.16
N VAL A 26 2.04 -5.32 -8.28
CA VAL A 26 0.88 -4.74 -8.98
C VAL A 26 1.21 -4.20 -10.37
N GLY A 27 2.48 -4.21 -10.77
CA GLY A 27 2.93 -3.80 -12.11
C GLY A 27 2.93 -2.29 -12.35
N ILE A 28 3.24 -1.48 -11.33
CA ILE A 28 3.27 -0.02 -11.42
C ILE A 28 4.57 0.56 -10.83
N SER A 29 4.79 1.87 -10.92
CA SER A 29 5.93 2.51 -10.27
C SER A 29 5.73 2.71 -8.76
N ARG A 30 6.81 2.81 -7.99
CA ARG A 30 6.73 3.14 -6.54
C ARG A 30 5.96 4.43 -6.28
N THR A 31 6.11 5.41 -7.17
CA THR A 31 5.39 6.69 -7.07
C THR A 31 3.88 6.50 -7.29
N ALA A 32 3.47 5.60 -8.19
CA ALA A 32 2.06 5.25 -8.37
C ALA A 32 1.50 4.53 -7.13
N VAL A 33 2.27 3.64 -6.48
CA VAL A 33 1.89 3.04 -5.19
C VAL A 33 1.62 4.14 -4.15
N TRP A 34 2.52 5.12 -4.03
CA TRP A 34 2.33 6.25 -3.11
C TRP A 34 1.04 7.03 -3.39
N LYS A 35 0.74 7.32 -4.67
CA LYS A 35 -0.52 7.99 -5.06
C LYS A 35 -1.75 7.17 -4.68
N HIS A 36 -1.73 5.86 -4.90
CA HIS A 36 -2.85 4.99 -4.52
C HIS A 36 -3.01 4.89 -3.00
N ILE A 37 -1.93 4.78 -2.23
CA ILE A 37 -1.99 4.80 -0.77
C ILE A 37 -2.53 6.15 -0.27
N ALA A 38 -2.10 7.27 -0.87
CA ALA A 38 -2.64 8.58 -0.54
C ALA A 38 -4.15 8.68 -0.82
N GLN A 39 -4.62 8.15 -1.95
CA GLN A 39 -6.06 8.08 -2.24
C GLN A 39 -6.81 7.20 -1.22
N LEU A 40 -6.25 6.04 -0.86
CA LEU A 40 -6.85 5.16 0.15
C LEU A 40 -6.93 5.86 1.52
N ARG A 41 -5.92 6.66 1.90
CA ARG A 41 -5.98 7.50 3.12
C ARG A 41 -7.12 8.51 3.08
N VAL A 42 -7.37 9.13 1.93
CA VAL A 42 -8.51 10.05 1.75
C VAL A 42 -9.86 9.32 1.95
N LEU A 43 -9.92 8.01 1.68
CA LEU A 43 -11.09 7.17 1.93
C LEU A 43 -11.22 6.73 3.40
N GLY A 44 -10.36 7.20 4.30
CA GLY A 44 -10.40 6.88 5.74
C GLY A 44 -9.62 5.62 6.13
N LEU A 45 -8.80 5.07 5.24
CA LEU A 45 -7.96 3.91 5.55
C LEU A 45 -6.61 4.36 6.12
N GLU A 46 -6.26 3.82 7.28
CA GLU A 46 -5.07 4.21 8.02
C GLU A 46 -3.84 3.38 7.62
N PHE A 47 -2.83 4.01 7.03
CA PHE A 47 -1.57 3.35 6.69
C PHE A 47 -0.38 4.01 7.37
N LYS A 48 0.42 3.22 8.08
CA LYS A 48 1.71 3.65 8.61
C LYS A 48 2.77 3.57 7.50
N ALA A 49 3.36 4.70 7.15
CA ALA A 49 4.52 4.75 6.27
C ALA A 49 5.80 4.78 7.11
N VAL A 50 6.73 3.86 6.83
CA VAL A 50 8.06 3.83 7.44
C VAL A 50 9.05 4.36 6.40
N PRO A 51 9.65 5.56 6.60
CA PRO A 51 10.58 6.15 5.65
C PRO A 51 11.69 5.18 5.25
N GLY A 52 11.98 5.09 3.95
CA GLY A 52 12.98 4.17 3.40
C GLY A 52 12.62 2.68 3.45
N SER A 53 11.55 2.28 4.16
CA SER A 53 11.23 0.87 4.37
C SER A 53 9.95 0.45 3.64
N GLY A 54 8.82 1.15 3.81
CA GLY A 54 7.56 0.70 3.24
C GLY A 54 6.29 1.18 3.93
N TYR A 55 5.25 0.37 3.83
CA TYR A 55 3.90 0.63 4.34
C TYR A 55 3.36 -0.55 5.14
N VAL A 56 2.58 -0.23 6.16
CA VAL A 56 1.77 -1.17 6.96
C VAL A 56 0.34 -0.65 6.96
N TRP A 57 -0.63 -1.52 6.75
CA TRP A 57 -2.04 -1.17 6.95
C TRP A 57 -2.42 -1.37 8.41
N SER A 58 -2.92 -0.33 9.07
CA SER A 58 -3.20 -0.32 10.51
C SER A 58 -4.47 -1.10 10.88
N THR A 59 -5.38 -1.32 9.93
CA THR A 59 -6.62 -2.08 10.10
C THR A 59 -6.71 -3.23 9.09
N PRO A 60 -5.81 -4.23 9.19
CA PRO A 60 -5.81 -5.38 8.29
C PRO A 60 -7.09 -6.22 8.41
N ILE A 61 -7.44 -6.94 7.34
CA ILE A 61 -8.62 -7.83 7.22
C ILE A 61 -8.21 -9.26 6.89
#